data_AF-A0A948C453-F1
#
_entry.id   AF-A0A948C453-F1
#
_cell.length_a   1.000
_cell.length_b   1.000
_cell.length_c   1.000
_cell.angle_alpha   90.00
_cell.angle_beta   90.00
_cell.angle_gamma   90.00
#
_symmetry.space_group_name_H-M   'P 1'
#
loop_
_entity.id
_entity.type
_entity.pdbx_description
1 polymer ?
#
loop_
_entity_poly.entity_id
_entity_poly.type
_entity_poly.pdbx_seq_one_letter_code
_entity_poly.pdbx_strand_id
1 'polypeptide(L)'
;MAIAKLNLRTRVGNKVYIKLSQANTPTFDDLFDLIYNIDWSYYIKENSPINITASSKNSTLHSTPAIQGIAKKAIIKKLLG
;
A
#
# COMPACT_ATOMS: atom_id res chain seq x y z
N MET A 1 14.86 7.08 -14.04
CA MET A 1 15.05 8.53 -13.76
C MET A 1 13.75 9.35 -13.66
N ALA A 2 12.58 8.84 -14.05
CA ALA A 2 11.33 9.62 -14.03
C ALA A 2 10.90 10.08 -12.62
N ILE A 3 11.01 9.21 -11.60
CA ILE A 3 10.59 9.50 -10.22
C ILE A 3 11.39 10.66 -9.62
N ALA A 4 12.73 10.65 -9.74
CA ALA A 4 13.59 11.71 -9.23
C ALA A 4 13.29 13.06 -9.92
N LYS A 5 13.10 13.04 -11.25
CA LYS A 5 12.78 14.23 -12.02
C LYS A 5 11.42 14.82 -11.64
N LEU A 6 10.42 13.96 -11.39
CA LEU A 6 9.08 14.38 -10.97
C LEU A 6 9.12 15.03 -9.57
N ASN A 7 9.82 14.41 -8.62
CA ASN A 7 9.99 14.97 -7.28
C ASN A 7 10.68 16.33 -7.29
N LEU A 8 11.69 16.54 -8.13
CA LEU A 8 12.41 17.82 -8.20
C LEU A 8 11.65 18.93 -8.96
N ARG A 9 10.80 18.56 -9.94
CA ARG A 9 10.18 19.54 -10.86
C ARG A 9 8.74 19.87 -10.53
N THR A 10 8.07 19.10 -9.67
CA THR A 10 6.70 19.41 -9.25
C THR A 10 6.68 20.70 -8.43
N ARG A 11 5.86 21.67 -8.84
CA ARG A 11 5.68 22.95 -8.12
C ARG A 11 4.36 23.02 -7.35
N VAL A 12 3.49 22.02 -7.55
CA VAL A 12 2.10 22.01 -7.05
C VAL A 12 1.72 20.70 -6.36
N GLY A 13 2.46 19.61 -6.61
CA GLY A 13 2.16 18.31 -6.02
C GLY A 13 2.68 18.21 -4.60
N ASN A 14 1.80 17.88 -3.64
CA ASN A 14 2.19 17.72 -2.24
C ASN A 14 3.06 16.47 -1.99
N LYS A 15 2.71 15.34 -2.62
CA LYS A 15 3.39 14.05 -2.44
C LYS A 15 3.36 13.25 -3.74
N VAL A 16 4.45 12.53 -4.02
CA VAL A 16 4.56 11.60 -5.15
C VAL A 16 4.45 10.18 -4.63
N TYR A 17 3.47 9.42 -5.13
CA TYR A 17 3.23 8.02 -4.76
C TYR A 17 3.51 7.10 -5.94
N ILE A 18 3.93 5.86 -5.65
CA ILE A 18 4.03 4.78 -6.62
C ILE A 18 2.79 3.91 -6.48
N LYS A 19 2.06 3.72 -7.58
CA LYS A 19 0.91 2.82 -7.62
C LYS A 19 1.42 1.38 -7.80
N LEU A 20 1.21 0.54 -6.79
CA LEU A 20 1.64 -0.86 -6.82
C LEU A 20 0.59 -1.78 -7.43
N SER A 21 -0.67 -1.64 -7.02
CA SER A 21 -1.78 -2.43 -7.52
C SER A 21 -3.10 -1.66 -7.45
N GLN A 22 -4.11 -2.13 -8.17
CA GLN A 22 -5.48 -1.64 -8.11
C GLN A 22 -6.43 -2.77 -8.52
N ALA A 23 -7.42 -3.07 -7.69
CA ALA A 23 -8.55 -3.91 -8.07
C ALA A 23 -9.79 -3.53 -7.24
N ASN A 24 -10.92 -4.14 -7.59
CA ASN A 24 -12.15 -4.03 -6.81
C ASN A 24 -12.14 -5.09 -5.71
N THR A 25 -12.18 -4.66 -4.44
CA THR A 25 -12.09 -5.55 -3.27
C THR A 25 -13.31 -5.30 -2.37
N PRO A 26 -14.45 -5.95 -2.62
CA PRO A 26 -15.66 -5.75 -1.81
C PRO A 26 -15.50 -6.32 -0.40
N THR A 27 -14.61 -7.30 -0.20
CA THR A 27 -14.35 -7.95 1.09
C THR A 27 -12.94 -7.72 1.61
N PHE A 28 -12.74 -8.00 2.90
CA PHE A 28 -11.45 -7.91 3.55
C PHE A 28 -10.46 -8.99 3.09
N ASP A 29 -10.95 -10.16 2.68
CA ASP A 29 -10.12 -11.24 2.16
C ASP A 29 -9.57 -10.89 0.77
N ASP A 30 -10.41 -10.34 -0.12
CA ASP A 30 -9.97 -9.85 -1.43
C ASP A 30 -8.89 -8.76 -1.29
N LEU A 31 -9.04 -7.88 -0.30
CA LEU A 31 -8.04 -6.85 0.01
C LEU A 31 -6.74 -7.47 0.53
N PHE A 32 -6.83 -8.50 1.38
CA PHE A 32 -5.67 -9.21 1.88
C PHE A 32 -4.89 -9.86 0.74
N ASP A 33 -5.57 -10.60 -0.13
CA ASP A 33 -4.96 -11.30 -1.26
C ASP A 33 -4.33 -10.33 -2.26
N LEU A 34 -5.01 -9.21 -2.55
CA LEU A 34 -4.46 -8.16 -3.41
C LEU A 34 -3.16 -7.57 -2.86
N ILE A 35 -3.08 -7.34 -1.55
CA ILE A 35 -1.88 -6.81 -0.90
C ILE A 35 -0.79 -7.89 -0.83
N TYR A 36 -1.16 -9.14 -0.55
CA TYR A 36 -0.23 -10.26 -0.44
C TYR A 36 0.45 -10.60 -1.78
N ASN A 37 -0.25 -10.42 -2.90
CA ASN A 37 0.27 -10.70 -4.23
C ASN A 37 1.32 -9.70 -4.74
N ILE A 38 1.54 -8.58 -4.04
CA ILE A 38 2.57 -7.61 -4.41
C ILE A 38 3.95 -8.14 -3.96
N ASP A 39 4.94 -8.04 -4.84
CA ASP A 39 6.33 -8.43 -4.52
C ASP A 39 7.02 -7.39 -3.62
N TRP A 40 6.68 -7.42 -2.33
CA TRP A 40 7.17 -6.47 -1.33
C TRP A 40 8.69 -6.48 -1.16
N SER A 41 9.36 -7.62 -1.39
CA SER A 41 10.81 -7.75 -1.28
C SER A 41 11.59 -6.84 -2.25
N TYR A 42 10.98 -6.42 -3.35
CA TYR A 42 11.58 -5.45 -4.26
C TYR A 42 11.56 -4.02 -3.69
N TYR A 43 10.56 -3.68 -2.87
CA TYR A 43 10.32 -2.32 -2.38
C TYR A 43 10.79 -2.10 -0.95
N ILE A 44 10.71 -3.12 -0.09
CA ILE A 44 10.99 -3.04 1.34
C ILE A 44 12.28 -3.84 1.61
N LYS A 45 13.31 -3.15 2.10
CA LYS A 45 14.55 -3.78 2.53
C LYS A 45 14.39 -4.37 3.94
N GLU A 46 15.23 -5.35 4.27
CA GLU A 46 15.33 -5.90 5.62
C GLU A 46 15.46 -4.78 6.68
N ASN A 47 14.77 -4.95 7.82
CA ASN A 47 14.68 -3.98 8.92
C ASN A 47 14.09 -2.59 8.61
N SER A 48 13.40 -2.42 7.48
CA SER A 48 12.69 -1.16 7.21
C SER A 48 11.40 -1.04 8.05
N PRO A 49 11.12 0.11 8.69
CA PRO A 49 9.86 0.31 9.40
C PRO A 49 8.67 0.37 8.44
N ILE A 50 7.62 -0.40 8.73
CA ILE A 50 6.40 -0.46 7.91
C ILE A 50 5.33 0.44 8.53
N ASN A 51 5.12 1.61 7.92
CA ASN A 51 4.08 2.58 8.30
C ASN A 51 2.94 2.56 7.27
N ILE A 52 1.70 2.41 7.72
CA ILE A 52 0.53 2.26 6.84
C ILE A 52 -0.49 3.35 7.12
N THR A 53 -0.81 4.13 6.10
CA THR A 53 -1.92 5.10 6.12
C THR A 53 -3.01 4.62 5.18
N ALA A 54 -4.22 4.47 5.71
CA ALA A 54 -5.39 4.07 4.92
C ALA A 54 -6.44 5.18 4.92
N SER A 55 -7.11 5.34 3.79
CA SER A 55 -8.30 6.17 3.65
C SER A 55 -9.37 5.36 2.93
N SER A 56 -10.62 5.53 3.36
CA SER A 56 -11.78 4.91 2.72
C SER A 56 -12.89 5.95 2.56
N LYS A 57 -13.54 5.97 1.39
CA LYS A 57 -14.62 6.90 1.08
C LYS A 57 -15.64 6.18 0.21
N ASN A 58 -16.89 6.12 0.68
CA ASN A 58 -18.00 5.45 -0.01
C ASN A 58 -17.71 3.99 -0.41
N SER A 59 -16.90 3.26 0.37
CA SER A 59 -16.54 1.86 0.11
C SER A 59 -17.11 0.95 1.19
N THR A 60 -17.55 -0.27 0.83
CA THR A 60 -18.05 -1.28 1.79
C THR A 60 -17.12 -1.46 3.00
N LEU A 61 -15.81 -1.39 2.77
CA LEU A 61 -14.78 -1.36 3.80
C LEU A 61 -14.62 0.05 4.37
N HIS A 62 -15.43 0.43 5.36
CA HIS A 62 -15.40 1.77 5.95
C HIS A 62 -14.37 1.92 7.09
N SER A 63 -14.03 0.82 7.76
CA SER A 63 -13.17 0.85 8.96
C SER A 63 -11.70 1.04 8.57
N THR A 64 -11.19 2.27 8.71
CA THR A 64 -9.79 2.58 8.42
C THR A 64 -8.80 1.80 9.31
N PRO A 65 -9.04 1.59 10.63
CA PRO A 65 -8.11 0.79 11.44
C PRO A 65 -8.08 -0.69 11.02
N ALA A 66 -9.23 -1.24 10.60
CA ALA A 66 -9.30 -2.63 10.12
C ALA A 66 -8.48 -2.81 8.82
N ILE A 67 -8.64 -1.87 7.88
CA ILE A 67 -7.86 -1.85 6.64
C ILE A 67 -6.36 -1.78 6.93
N GLN A 68 -5.93 -0.91 7.86
CA GLN A 68 -4.53 -0.80 8.26
C GLN A 68 -4.00 -2.11 8.86
N GLY A 69 -4.77 -2.74 9.74
CA GLY A 69 -4.39 -4.01 10.38
C GLY A 69 -4.23 -5.15 9.37
N ILE A 70 -5.19 -5.29 8.45
CA ILE A 70 -5.18 -6.32 7.41
C ILE A 70 -4.02 -6.10 6.43
N ALA A 71 -3.83 -4.85 5.98
CA ALA A 71 -2.70 -4.49 5.12
C ALA A 71 -1.36 -4.82 5.79
N LYS A 72 -1.20 -4.48 7.08
CA LYS A 72 0.02 -4.78 7.84
C LYS A 72 0.28 -6.28 7.90
N LYS A 73 -0.77 -7.05 8.20
CA LYS A 73 -0.71 -8.50 8.30
C LYS A 73 -0.30 -9.13 6.95
N ALA A 74 -0.89 -8.68 5.85
CA ALA A 74 -0.58 -9.18 4.51
C ALA A 74 0.89 -8.93 4.11
N ILE A 75 1.37 -7.70 4.32
CA ILE A 75 2.76 -7.32 4.00
C ILE A 75 3.75 -8.16 4.82
N ILE A 76 3.53 -8.26 6.14
CA ILE A 76 4.41 -9.03 7.04
C ILE A 76 4.41 -10.51 6.65
N LYS A 77 3.24 -11.09 6.34
CA LYS A 77 3.14 -12.50 5.93
C LYS A 77 3.89 -12.78 4.62
N LYS A 78 3.93 -11.82 3.68
CA LYS A 78 4.64 -11.96 2.41
C LYS A 78 6.16 -11.75 2.54
N LEU A 79 6.62 -10.98 3.53
CA LEU A 79 8.05 -10.77 3.78
C LEU A 79 8.67 -11.88 4.63
N LEU A 80 7.89 -12.51 5.52
CA LEU A 80 8.34 -13.60 6.39
C LEU A 80 8.11 -15.00 5.81
N GLY A 81 7.16 -15.16 4.90
CA GLY A 81 6.81 -16.42 4.24
C GLY A 81 7.55 -16.58 2.92
#